data_AF-A0A1D6NW92-F1
#
_entry.id   AF-A0A1D6NW92-F1
#
_cell.length_a   1.000
_cell.length_b   1.000
_cell.length_c   1.000
_cell.angle_alpha   90.00
_cell.angle_beta   90.00
_cell.angle_gamma   90.00
#
_symmetry.space_group_name_H-M   'P 1'
#
loop_
_entity.id
_entity.type
_entity.pdbx_description
1 polymer ?
#
loop_
_entity_poly.entity_id
_entity_poly.type
_entity_poly.pdbx_seq_one_letter_code
_entity_poly.pdbx_strand_id
1 'polypeptide(L)'
;MLDDEKGDFVGTAVREVEEETGIKLNIEDMVDLTALLDPATGGRMLPSPGGCDEEIGLFLYRGRVDEETIRSLQGKETGLRDHGELIKLRVVPYSELWRSTGDAKALSAIALYEMAKREGLLPQPTPSANL
;
A
#
# COMPACT_ATOMS: atom_id res chain seq x y z
N MET A 1 14.67 -1.74 0.88
CA MET A 1 15.11 -1.03 2.09
C MET A 1 14.00 -1.16 3.11
N LEU A 2 14.32 -1.78 4.24
CA LEU A 2 13.63 -1.67 5.52
C LEU A 2 14.77 -1.69 6.52
N ASP A 3 14.86 -0.70 7.40
CA ASP A 3 15.88 -0.71 8.45
C ASP A 3 15.48 -1.77 9.47
N ASP A 4 16.16 -2.92 9.37
CA ASP A 4 15.97 -4.10 10.19
C ASP A 4 16.35 -3.80 11.65
N GLU A 5 15.35 -3.79 12.53
CA GLU A 5 15.61 -4.19 13.92
C GLU A 5 14.65 -5.25 14.49
N LYS A 6 13.47 -5.54 13.92
CA LYS A 6 12.54 -6.50 14.56
C LYS A 6 11.60 -7.33 13.68
N GLY A 7 11.79 -7.43 12.36
CA GLY A 7 10.97 -8.32 11.52
C GLY A 7 9.46 -8.03 11.53
N ASP A 8 9.06 -6.84 11.99
CA ASP A 8 7.67 -6.36 11.94
C ASP A 8 7.48 -5.54 10.66
N PHE A 9 7.45 -6.24 9.53
CA PHE A 9 7.30 -5.65 8.18
C PHE A 9 6.03 -4.80 8.07
N VAL A 10 4.95 -5.24 8.73
CA VAL A 10 3.68 -4.51 8.72
C VAL A 10 3.81 -3.23 9.57
N GLY A 11 4.45 -3.30 10.73
CA GLY A 11 4.76 -2.13 11.55
C GLY A 11 5.61 -1.09 10.81
N THR A 12 6.61 -1.52 10.03
CA THR A 12 7.41 -0.59 9.22
C THR A 12 6.57 0.05 8.09
N ALA A 13 5.79 -0.74 7.35
CA ALA A 13 4.92 -0.21 6.29
C ALA A 13 3.88 0.78 6.83
N VAL A 14 3.31 0.51 8.01
CA VAL A 14 2.41 1.43 8.70
C VAL A 14 3.10 2.73 9.05
N ARG A 15 4.31 2.66 9.63
CA ARG A 15 5.09 3.84 9.99
C ARG A 15 5.47 4.67 8.77
N GLU A 16 5.95 4.05 7.69
CA GLU A 16 6.33 4.75 6.47
C GLU A 16 5.14 5.49 5.85
N VAL A 17 3.96 4.85 5.77
CA VAL A 17 2.75 5.52 5.26
C VAL A 17 2.33 6.67 6.17
N GLU A 18 2.42 6.51 7.49
CA GLU A 18 2.12 7.58 8.45
C GLU A 18 3.06 8.78 8.28
N GLU A 19 4.37 8.54 8.14
CA GLU A 19 5.38 9.58 7.92
C GLU A 19 5.19 10.30 6.58
N GLU A 20 4.89 9.55 5.52
CA GLU A 20 4.77 10.10 4.17
C GLU A 20 3.40 10.72 3.87
N THR A 21 2.33 10.30 4.53
CA THR A 21 0.96 10.75 4.21
C THR A 21 0.30 11.49 5.38
N GLY A 22 0.64 11.16 6.62
CA GLY A 22 -0.08 11.57 7.82
C GLY A 22 -1.35 10.76 8.10
N ILE A 23 -1.66 9.74 7.29
CA ILE A 23 -2.78 8.84 7.51
C ILE A 23 -2.36 7.78 8.52
N LYS A 24 -3.03 7.76 9.68
CA LYS A 24 -2.81 6.72 10.69
C LYS A 24 -3.41 5.39 10.28
N LEU A 25 -2.60 4.34 10.32
CA LEU A 25 -3.01 3.00 9.93
C LEU A 25 -3.06 2.10 11.16
N ASN A 26 -4.18 1.39 11.35
CA ASN A 26 -4.21 0.29 12.31
C ASN A 26 -3.79 -0.99 11.60
N ILE A 27 -2.82 -1.70 12.18
CA ILE A 27 -2.33 -2.99 11.65
C ILE A 27 -3.49 -3.98 11.47
N GLU A 28 -4.48 -3.96 12.37
CA GLU A 28 -5.66 -4.84 12.34
C GLU A 28 -6.60 -4.57 11.15
N ASP A 29 -6.52 -3.38 10.54
CA ASP A 29 -7.32 -3.01 9.36
C ASP A 29 -6.61 -3.36 8.03
N MET A 30 -5.38 -3.87 8.08
CA MET A 30 -4.63 -4.28 6.90
C MET A 30 -5.11 -5.63 6.37
N VAL A 31 -5.26 -5.73 5.05
CA VAL A 31 -5.52 -6.99 4.36
C VAL A 31 -4.30 -7.35 3.52
N ASP A 32 -3.63 -8.47 3.83
CA ASP A 32 -2.55 -9.00 3.01
C ASP A 32 -3.12 -9.57 1.69
N LEU A 33 -2.92 -8.84 0.59
CA LEU A 33 -3.38 -9.27 -0.74
C LEU A 33 -2.51 -10.42 -1.28
N THR A 34 -1.22 -10.42 -0.95
CA THR A 34 -0.28 -11.47 -1.37
C THR A 34 -0.52 -12.80 -0.66
N ALA A 35 -1.13 -12.79 0.53
CA ALA A 35 -1.59 -13.99 1.22
C ALA A 35 -2.75 -14.71 0.51
N LEU A 36 -3.40 -14.07 -0.48
CA LEU A 36 -4.43 -14.70 -1.32
C LEU A 36 -3.84 -15.55 -2.45
N LEU A 37 -2.53 -15.46 -2.70
CA LEU A 37 -1.84 -16.28 -3.69
C LEU A 37 -1.75 -17.74 -3.23
N ASP A 38 -1.55 -18.65 -4.18
CA ASP A 38 -1.28 -20.05 -3.85
C ASP A 38 0.00 -20.14 -2.97
N PRO A 39 -0.02 -20.86 -1.84
CA PRO A 39 1.13 -20.98 -0.96
C PRO A 39 2.42 -21.46 -1.66
N ALA A 40 2.32 -22.23 -2.75
CA ALA A 40 3.47 -22.67 -3.53
C ALA A 40 4.21 -21.53 -4.24
N THR A 41 3.59 -20.36 -4.37
CA THR A 41 4.25 -19.15 -4.91
C THR A 41 5.12 -18.43 -3.89
N GLY A 42 5.08 -18.83 -2.61
CA GLY A 42 5.72 -18.12 -1.50
C GLY A 42 4.90 -16.94 -0.95
N GLY A 43 3.76 -16.61 -1.57
CA GLY A 43 2.86 -15.56 -1.07
C GLY A 43 3.50 -14.17 -1.10
N ARG A 44 4.29 -13.88 -2.14
CA ARG A 44 5.00 -12.61 -2.35
C ARG A 44 4.94 -12.19 -3.81
N MET A 45 4.96 -10.89 -4.07
CA MET A 45 5.17 -10.34 -5.41
C MET A 45 6.68 -10.28 -5.67
N LEU A 46 7.10 -10.92 -6.77
CA LEU A 46 8.48 -10.89 -7.23
C LEU A 46 8.58 -9.90 -8.40
N PRO A 47 9.32 -8.79 -8.26
CA PRO A 47 9.34 -7.76 -9.29
C PRO A 47 10.11 -8.21 -10.54
N SER A 48 11.18 -9.00 -10.37
CA SER A 48 11.92 -9.63 -11.47
C SER A 48 12.72 -10.84 -10.96
N PRO A 49 12.13 -12.06 -10.95
CA PRO A 49 12.79 -13.26 -10.40
C PRO A 49 14.13 -13.62 -11.06
N GLY A 50 14.37 -13.16 -12.30
CA GLY A 50 15.64 -13.36 -13.00
C GLY A 50 16.65 -12.21 -12.81
N GLY A 51 16.23 -11.09 -12.22
CA GLY A 51 17.04 -9.87 -12.09
C GLY A 51 17.30 -9.43 -10.64
N CYS A 52 16.49 -9.86 -9.68
CA CYS A 52 16.63 -9.56 -8.26
C CYS A 52 16.02 -10.65 -7.39
N ASP A 53 16.45 -10.70 -6.13
CA ASP A 53 15.92 -11.53 -5.04
C ASP A 53 14.93 -10.77 -4.15
N GLU A 54 14.48 -9.58 -4.57
CA GLU A 54 13.48 -8.78 -3.83
C GLU A 54 12.13 -9.51 -3.79
N GLU A 55 11.55 -9.59 -2.59
CA GLU A 55 10.21 -10.10 -2.35
C GLU A 55 9.35 -9.00 -1.72
N ILE A 56 8.16 -8.78 -2.26
CA ILE A 56 7.29 -7.66 -1.85
C ILE A 56 5.95 -8.21 -1.34
N GLY A 57 5.60 -7.88 -0.10
CA GLY A 57 4.24 -8.03 0.39
C GLY A 57 3.37 -6.87 -0.08
N LEU A 58 2.14 -7.16 -0.52
CA LEU A 58 1.18 -6.13 -0.94
C LEU A 58 -0.01 -6.14 0.01
N PHE A 59 -0.28 -4.99 0.63
CA PHE A 59 -1.34 -4.83 1.61
C PHE A 59 -2.37 -3.82 1.13
N LEU A 60 -3.64 -4.08 1.47
CA LEU A 60 -4.76 -3.17 1.27
C LEU A 60 -5.16 -2.55 2.59
N TYR A 61 -5.22 -1.22 2.62
CA TYR A 61 -5.94 -0.45 3.62
C TYR A 61 -7.15 0.23 3.00
N ARG A 62 -8.25 0.33 3.77
CA ARG A 62 -9.44 1.09 3.39
C ARG A 62 -9.84 1.98 4.57
N GLY A 63 -9.55 3.27 4.45
CA GLY A 63 -9.97 4.29 5.40
C GLY A 63 -11.00 5.25 4.80
N ARG A 64 -11.68 5.99 5.67
CA ARG A 64 -12.44 7.18 5.30
C ARG A 64 -11.67 8.41 5.74
N VAL A 65 -11.55 9.38 4.86
CA VAL A 65 -10.98 10.69 5.15
C VAL A 65 -11.95 11.75 4.65
N ASP A 66 -11.95 12.92 5.26
CA ASP A 66 -12.73 14.04 4.78
C ASP A 66 -12.13 14.64 3.49
N GLU A 67 -12.92 15.47 2.81
CA GLU A 67 -12.51 16.10 1.56
C GLU A 67 -11.32 17.06 1.76
N GLU A 68 -11.22 17.69 2.94
CA GLU A 68 -10.12 18.59 3.28
C GLU A 68 -8.78 17.84 3.35
N THR A 69 -8.78 16.65 3.96
CA THR A 69 -7.64 15.74 4.02
C THR A 69 -7.23 15.31 2.62
N ILE A 70 -8.19 14.90 1.77
CA ILE A 70 -7.90 14.56 0.36
C ILE A 70 -7.22 15.72 -0.37
N ARG A 71 -7.74 16.94 -0.19
CA ARG A 71 -7.18 18.15 -0.81
C ARG A 71 -5.79 18.48 -0.29
N SER A 72 -5.54 18.30 1.00
CA SER A 72 -4.23 18.59 1.61
C SER A 72 -3.15 17.57 1.23
N LEU A 73 -3.52 16.33 0.92
CA LEU A 73 -2.60 15.29 0.44
C LEU A 73 -2.16 15.55 -1.01
N GLN A 74 -3.00 16.16 -1.84
CA GLN A 74 -2.72 16.31 -3.26
C GLN A 74 -1.50 17.20 -3.52
N GLY A 75 -0.43 16.61 -4.05
CA GLY A 75 0.80 17.32 -4.40
C GLY A 75 1.69 17.66 -3.21
N LYS A 76 1.38 17.15 -2.02
CA LYS A 76 2.20 17.33 -0.81
C LYS A 76 3.58 16.70 -1.01
N GLU A 77 4.63 17.44 -0.68
CA GLU A 77 6.01 16.96 -0.69
C GLU A 77 6.33 16.36 0.69
N THR A 78 6.80 15.12 0.71
CA THR A 78 7.01 14.33 1.93
C THR A 78 8.32 13.53 1.85
N GLY A 79 8.59 12.70 2.87
CA GLY A 79 9.87 12.01 3.03
C GLY A 79 10.93 12.84 3.75
N LEU A 80 12.01 12.17 4.15
CA LEU A 80 13.14 12.80 4.84
C LEU A 80 14.05 13.50 3.82
N ARG A 81 13.74 14.76 3.51
CA ARG A 81 14.54 15.58 2.58
C ARG A 81 16.03 15.63 2.93
N ASP A 82 16.33 15.70 4.22
CA ASP A 82 17.70 15.72 4.73
C ASP A 82 18.43 14.38 4.54
N HIS A 83 17.68 13.29 4.31
CA HIS A 83 18.19 11.97 3.95
C HIS A 83 18.17 11.69 2.43
N GLY A 84 17.82 12.68 1.61
CA GLY A 84 17.84 12.60 0.15
C GLY A 84 16.55 12.08 -0.50
N GLU A 85 15.47 11.93 0.26
CA GLU A 85 14.18 11.50 -0.26
C GLU A 85 13.39 12.66 -0.88
N LEU A 86 12.89 12.45 -2.10
CA LEU A 86 12.10 13.40 -2.86
C LEU A 86 10.76 12.75 -3.23
N ILE A 87 9.83 12.73 -2.27
CA ILE A 87 8.53 12.09 -2.44
C ILE A 87 7.46 13.17 -2.63
N LYS A 88 6.55 12.93 -3.57
CA LYS A 88 5.39 13.79 -3.82
C LYS A 88 4.14 12.94 -3.92
N LEU A 89 3.17 13.24 -3.06
CA LEU A 89 1.89 12.54 -3.04
C LEU A 89 1.01 12.95 -4.21
N ARG A 90 0.32 11.95 -4.77
CA ARG A 90 -0.71 12.14 -5.80
C ARG A 90 -1.92 11.29 -5.46
N VAL A 91 -3.04 11.94 -5.17
CA VAL A 91 -4.34 11.27 -5.02
C VAL A 91 -4.94 11.07 -6.40
N VAL A 92 -5.36 9.84 -6.69
CA VAL A 92 -5.94 9.46 -8.00
C VAL A 92 -7.25 8.72 -7.74
N PRO A 93 -8.34 9.03 -8.48
CA PRO A 93 -9.53 8.20 -8.46
C PRO A 93 -9.18 6.76 -8.80
N TYR A 94 -9.64 5.80 -7.99
CA TYR A 94 -9.27 4.40 -8.14
C TYR A 94 -9.52 3.85 -9.56
N SER A 95 -10.62 4.28 -10.22
CA SER A 95 -10.96 3.88 -11.59
C SER A 95 -9.92 4.27 -12.64
N GLU A 96 -9.11 5.31 -12.36
CA GLU A 96 -8.08 5.83 -13.26
C GLU A 96 -6.67 5.37 -12.86
N LEU A 97 -6.49 4.77 -11.67
CA LEU A 97 -5.17 4.47 -11.10
C LEU A 97 -4.31 3.66 -12.07
N TRP A 98 -4.87 2.60 -12.66
CA TRP A 98 -4.19 1.70 -13.60
C TRP A 98 -3.72 2.38 -14.90
N ARG A 99 -4.31 3.53 -15.26
CA ARG A 99 -3.90 4.34 -16.42
C ARG A 99 -2.88 5.42 -16.06
N SER A 100 -2.73 5.69 -14.77
CA SER A 100 -2.00 6.85 -14.26
C SER A 100 -0.55 6.57 -13.87
N THR A 101 -0.15 5.30 -13.82
CA THR A 101 1.18 4.83 -13.41
C THR A 101 1.60 3.59 -14.19
N GLY A 102 2.91 3.44 -14.40
CA GLY A 102 3.55 2.21 -14.88
C GLY A 102 4.24 1.41 -13.77
N ASP A 103 4.03 1.80 -12.51
CA ASP A 103 4.67 1.16 -11.35
C ASP A 103 4.19 -0.28 -11.17
N ALA A 104 5.15 -1.21 -11.04
CA ALA A 104 4.87 -2.64 -10.97
C ALA A 104 4.13 -3.03 -9.69
N LYS A 105 4.44 -2.40 -8.55
CA LYS A 105 3.81 -2.69 -7.25
C LYS A 105 2.35 -2.27 -7.27
N ALA A 106 2.06 -1.06 -7.75
CA ALA A 106 0.71 -0.54 -7.90
C ALA A 106 -0.14 -1.38 -8.86
N LEU A 107 0.37 -1.72 -10.04
CA LEU A 107 -0.36 -2.53 -11.02
C LEU A 107 -0.64 -3.95 -10.50
N SER A 108 0.32 -4.55 -9.79
CA SER A 108 0.15 -5.87 -9.16
C SER A 108 -0.88 -5.84 -8.05
N ALA A 109 -0.85 -4.82 -7.19
CA ALA A 109 -1.84 -4.63 -6.12
C ALA A 109 -3.26 -4.47 -6.67
N ILE A 110 -3.43 -3.70 -7.77
CA ILE A 110 -4.72 -3.56 -8.45
C ILE A 110 -5.23 -4.92 -8.94
N ALA A 111 -4.37 -5.72 -9.56
CA ALA A 111 -4.76 -7.03 -10.08
C ALA A 111 -5.25 -7.96 -8.97
N LEU A 112 -4.50 -8.09 -7.87
CA LEU A 112 -4.89 -8.92 -6.73
C LEU A 112 -6.17 -8.42 -6.06
N TYR A 113 -6.28 -7.12 -5.83
CA TYR A 113 -7.48 -6.51 -5.25
C TYR A 113 -8.73 -6.76 -6.11
N GLU A 114 -8.65 -6.54 -7.43
CA GLU A 114 -9.79 -6.72 -8.33
C GLU A 114 -10.24 -8.18 -8.41
N MET A 115 -9.31 -9.13 -8.42
CA MET A 115 -9.65 -10.57 -8.39
C MET A 115 -10.29 -10.96 -7.06
N ALA A 116 -9.67 -10.58 -5.94
CA ALA A 116 -10.19 -10.84 -4.60
C ALA A 116 -11.60 -10.24 -4.40
N LYS A 117 -11.82 -9.03 -4.93
CA LYS A 117 -13.12 -8.36 -4.89
C LYS A 117 -14.18 -9.10 -5.71
N ARG A 118 -13.84 -9.57 -6.91
CA ARG A 118 -14.77 -10.32 -7.78
C ARG A 118 -15.17 -11.67 -7.17
N GLU A 119 -14.25 -12.30 -6.47
CA GLU A 119 -14.48 -13.58 -5.79
C GLU A 119 -15.08 -13.43 -4.38
N GLY A 120 -15.25 -12.21 -3.88
CA GLY A 120 -15.81 -11.95 -2.55
C GLY A 120 -14.89 -12.34 -1.40
N LEU A 121 -13.58 -12.37 -1.64
CA LEU A 121 -12.56 -12.75 -0.66
C LEU A 121 -12.11 -11.59 0.24
N LEU A 122 -12.43 -10.35 -0.15
CA LEU A 122 -12.10 -9.18 0.67
C LEU A 122 -13.05 -9.07 1.87
N PRO A 123 -12.54 -8.80 3.08
CA PRO A 123 -13.39 -8.52 4.22
C PRO A 123 -14.26 -7.29 3.95
N GLN A 124 -15.38 -7.17 4.66
CA GLN A 124 -16.14 -5.92 4.63
C GLN A 124 -15.27 -4.79 5.19
N PRO A 125 -15.39 -3.55 4.68
CA PRO A 125 -14.70 -2.42 5.27
C PRO A 125 -15.12 -2.30 6.74
N THR A 126 -14.16 -2.29 7.65
CA THR A 126 -14.43 -1.93 9.05
C THR A 126 -15.04 -0.54 9.06
N PRO A 127 -16.12 -0.27 9.81
CA PRO A 127 -16.56 1.10 10.02
C PRO A 127 -15.50 1.80 10.87
N SER A 128 -14.51 2.42 10.23
CA SER A 128 -13.50 3.21 10.94
C SER A 128 -14.22 4.35 11.68
N ALA A 129 -13.89 4.53 12.96
CA ALA A 129 -14.29 5.70 13.73
C ALA A 129 -13.86 6.95 12.95
N ASN A 130 -14.75 7.94 12.86
CA ASN A 130 -14.50 9.19 12.14
C ASN A 130 -13.11 9.75 12.52
N LEU A 131 -12.23 9.90 11.52
CA LEU A 131 -11.06 10.78 11.59
C LEU A 131 -11.54 12.23 11.69
#